data_AF-C2EP13-F1
#
_entry.id   AF-C2EP13-F1
#
_cell.length_a   1.000
_cell.length_b   1.000
_cell.length_c   1.000
_cell.angle_alpha   90.00
_cell.angle_beta   90.00
_cell.angle_gamma   90.00
#
_symmetry.space_group_name_H-M   'P 1'
#
loop_
_entity.id
_entity.type
_entity.pdbx_description
1 polymer ?
#
loop_
_entity_poly.entity_id
_entity_poly.type
_entity_poly.pdbx_seq_one_letter_code
_entity_poly.pdbx_strand_id
1 'polypeptide(L)' 'MIMTTGELLKEYRISQGKNQKEFINDGMIVSQSYYSKVEKNANKITV' A
#
# COMPACT_ATOMS: atom_id res chain seq x y z
N MET A 1 -19.00 -7.86 2.63
CA MET A 1 -17.65 -8.14 2.09
C MET A 1 -16.63 -7.65 3.12
N ILE A 2 -15.66 -8.48 3.50
CA ILE A 2 -14.58 -8.08 4.42
C ILE A 2 -13.44 -7.51 3.56
N MET A 3 -12.99 -6.28 3.85
CA MET A 3 -11.83 -5.68 3.18
C MET A 3 -10.53 -6.18 3.79
N THR A 4 -9.55 -6.44 2.95
CA THR A 4 -8.18 -6.74 3.37
C THR A 4 -7.42 -5.47 3.75
N THR A 5 -6.35 -5.61 4.53
CA THR A 5 -5.46 -4.48 4.87
C THR A 5 -4.88 -3.82 3.61
N GLY A 6 -4.55 -4.61 2.58
CA GLY A 6 -4.03 -4.09 1.31
C GLY A 6 -5.04 -3.22 0.58
N GLU A 7 -6.31 -3.60 0.57
CA GLU A 7 -7.40 -2.82 -0.01
C GLU A 7 -7.65 -1.52 0.78
N LEU A 8 -7.64 -1.58 2.11
CA LEU A 8 -7.81 -0.40 2.96
C LEU A 8 -6.69 0.62 2.73
N LEU A 9 -5.44 0.16 2.64
CA LEU A 9 -4.29 1.04 2.35
C LEU A 9 -4.36 1.65 0.96
N LYS A 10 -4.79 0.87 -0.04
CA LYS A 10 -4.98 1.35 -1.41
C LYS A 10 -6.04 2.46 -1.47
N GLU A 11 -7.19 2.24 -0.86
CA GLU A 11 -8.28 3.23 -0.80
C GLU A 11 -7.82 4.51 -0.10
N TYR A 12 -7.15 4.36 1.05
CA TYR A 12 -6.60 5.51 1.77
C TYR A 12 -5.60 6.28 0.91
N ARG A 13 -4.64 5.61 0.25
CA ARG A 13 -3.68 6.27 -0.65
C ARG A 13 -4.38 7.05 -1.77
N ILE A 14 -5.38 6.45 -2.42
CA ILE A 14 -6.14 7.09 -3.50
C ILE A 14 -6.90 8.31 -2.98
N SER A 15 -7.51 8.22 -1.79
CA SER A 15 -8.19 9.36 -1.16
C SER A 15 -7.28 10.56 -0.89
N GLN A 16 -5.97 10.30 -0.69
CA GLN A 16 -4.96 11.33 -0.49
C GLN A 16 -4.40 11.90 -1.81
N GLY A 17 -4.85 11.39 -2.97
CA GLY A 17 -4.35 11.80 -4.29
C GLY A 17 -2.90 11.40 -4.56
N LYS A 18 -2.34 10.45 -3.79
CA LYS A 18 -0.93 10.07 -3.87
C LYS A 18 -0.70 8.88 -4.80
N ASN A 19 0.40 8.91 -5.54
CA ASN A 19 0.93 7.71 -6.17
C ASN A 19 1.63 6.81 -5.12
N GLN A 20 1.94 5.56 -5.48
CA GLN A 20 2.54 4.60 -4.53
C GLN A 20 3.89 5.08 -3.98
N LYS A 21 4.71 5.75 -4.82
CA LYS A 21 6.04 6.24 -4.45
C LYS A 21 5.96 7.36 -3.41
N GLU A 22 5.03 8.31 -3.60
CA GLU A 22 4.76 9.39 -2.66
C GLU A 22 4.19 8.87 -1.33
N PHE A 23 3.33 7.85 -1.42
CA PHE A 23 2.68 7.27 -0.24
C PHE A 23 3.68 6.57 0.70
N ILE A 24 4.67 5.89 0.14
CA ILE A 24 5.72 5.17 0.91
C ILE A 24 6.95 6.05 1.21
N ASN A 25 6.82 7.37 1.06
CA ASN A 25 7.89 8.34 1.26
C ASN A 25 9.16 8.01 0.44
N ASP A 26 9.01 7.94 -0.89
CA ASP A 26 10.10 7.67 -1.85
C ASP A 26 10.92 6.39 -1.57
N GLY A 27 10.30 5.43 -0.89
CA GLY A 27 10.89 4.14 -0.57
C GLY A 27 11.53 4.05 0.82
N MET A 28 11.47 5.11 1.62
CA MET A 28 12.04 5.12 2.97
C MET A 28 11.29 4.23 3.96
N ILE A 29 9.97 4.07 3.80
CA ILE A 29 9.16 3.21 4.69
C ILE A 29 9.27 1.75 4.25
N VAL A 30 9.00 1.51 2.96
CA VAL A 30 9.11 0.21 2.29
C VAL A 30 9.45 0.44 0.83
N SER A 31 10.00 -0.57 0.15
CA SER A 31 10.23 -0.48 -1.29
C SER A 31 8.91 -0.41 -2.06
N GLN A 32 8.92 0.29 -3.20
CA GLN A 32 7.74 0.39 -4.07
C GLN A 32 7.25 -0.98 -4.53
N SER A 33 8.15 -1.89 -4.88
CA SER A 33 7.81 -3.24 -5.32
C SER A 33 7.15 -4.09 -4.22
N TYR A 34 7.57 -3.91 -2.96
CA TYR A 34 6.91 -4.54 -1.81
C TYR A 34 5.50 -3.97 -1.62
N TYR A 35 5.37 -2.64 -1.62
CA TYR A 35 4.08 -1.97 -1.43
C TYR A 35 3.09 -2.31 -2.56
N SER A 36 3.54 -2.42 -3.81
CA SER A 36 2.70 -2.87 -4.93
C SER A 36 2.17 -4.30 -4.71
N LYS A 37 2.89 -5.18 -4.00
CA LYS A 37 2.41 -6.53 -3.64
C LYS A 37 1.40 -6.50 -2.50
N VAL A 38 1.55 -5.56 -1.55
CA VAL A 38 0.59 -5.34 -0.47
C VAL A 38 -0.77 -4.92 -1.03
N GLU A 39 -0.82 -3.91 -1.91
CA GLU A 39 -2.09 -3.47 -2.53
C GLU A 39 -2.75 -4.53 -3.42
N LYS A 40 -1.98 -5.55 -3.84
CA LYS A 40 -2.45 -6.70 -4.61
C LYS A 40 -2.80 -7.90 -3.75
N ASN A 41 -2.72 -7.78 -2.42
CA ASN A 41 -2.86 -8.88 -1.47
C ASN A 41 -1.90 -10.06 -1.69
N ALA A 42 -0.82 -9.84 -2.45
CA ALA A 42 0.21 -10.84 -2.69
C ALA A 42 1.20 -10.94 -1.52
N ASN A 43 1.36 -9.85 -0.75
CA ASN A 43 2.13 -9.83 0.48
C ASN A 43 1.23 -9.34 1.63
N LYS A 44 1.30 -10.01 2.78
CA LYS A 44 0.71 -9.51 4.02
C LYS A 44 1.71 -8.59 4.72
N ILE A 45 1.22 -7.49 5.28
CA ILE A 45 1.99 -6.71 6.24
C ILE A 45 2.00 -7.53 7.53
N THR A 46 3.18 -7.96 7.95
CA THR A 46 3.42 -8.57 9.26
C THR A 46 3.95 -7.49 10.18
N VAL A 47 3.41 -7.44 11.40
CA VAL A 47 3.93 -6.60 12.49
C VAL A 47 5.18 -7.20 13.10
#